data_AF-A0A3C0BMW5-F1
#
_entry.id   AF-A0A3C0BMW5-F1
#
_cell.length_a   1.000
_cell.length_b   1.000
_cell.length_c   1.000
_cell.angle_alpha   90.00
_cell.angle_beta   90.00
_cell.angle_gamma   90.00
#
_symmetry.space_group_name_H-M   'P 1'
#
loop_
_entity.id
_entity.type
_entity.pdbx_description
1 polymer ?
#
loop_
_entity_poly.entity_id
_entity_poly.type
_entity_poly.pdbx_seq_one_letter_code
_entity_poly.pdbx_strand_id
1 'polypeptide(L)'
;MAVTQIFQLTVLNALKQEDAVVIYNVESGKAGFNAMYQTSWYHLLFDNTTRAAFSAASAQYLSDFEQKKLDRKNKKSYRIYGEYPVTIQWGTIPRMTSGTADTDVQFGYEFKKKAPYFSITVWPAANQKYIDGPSAVEKSSTLHFYMTKAQVTQMVELLSDAKISEALAPYTENDDENQQKDEY
;
A
#
# COMPACT_ATOMS: atom_id res chain seq x y z
N MET A 1 -8.67 -13.61 1.02
CA MET A 1 -7.73 -12.46 1.14
C MET A 1 -8.04 -11.75 2.43
N ALA A 2 -7.02 -11.39 3.21
CA ALA A 2 -7.22 -10.64 4.45
C ALA A 2 -7.59 -9.19 4.16
N VAL A 3 -8.37 -8.57 5.05
CA VAL A 3 -8.90 -7.21 4.88
C VAL A 3 -8.66 -6.41 6.15
N THR A 4 -8.26 -5.16 5.98
CA THR A 4 -8.25 -4.12 7.02
C THR A 4 -8.99 -2.89 6.50
N GLN A 5 -9.15 -1.87 7.33
CA GLN A 5 -9.79 -0.62 6.94
C GLN A 5 -8.78 0.51 6.93
N ILE A 6 -8.87 1.37 5.91
CA ILE A 6 -8.05 2.57 5.80
C ILE A 6 -8.95 3.77 5.47
N PHE A 7 -8.45 4.97 5.74
CA PHE A 7 -9.12 6.19 5.31
C PHE A 7 -8.46 6.74 4.04
N GLN A 8 -9.28 7.27 3.14
CA GLN A 8 -8.85 8.06 1.99
C GLN A 8 -9.51 9.44 2.00
N LEU A 9 -8.98 10.36 1.20
CA LEU A 9 -9.65 11.62 0.91
C LEU A 9 -10.57 11.48 -0.29
N THR A 10 -11.84 11.82 -0.10
CA THR A 10 -12.77 12.01 -1.22
C THR A 10 -12.41 13.25 -2.01
N VAL A 11 -13.02 13.40 -3.20
CA VAL A 11 -12.92 14.63 -4.02
C VAL A 11 -13.39 15.89 -3.28
N LEU A 12 -14.16 15.75 -2.19
CA LEU A 12 -14.61 16.85 -1.33
C LEU A 12 -13.71 17.05 -0.10
N ASN A 13 -12.51 16.47 -0.08
CA ASN A 13 -11.58 16.49 1.05
C ASN A 13 -12.16 15.94 2.37
N ALA A 14 -13.17 15.08 2.28
CA ALA A 14 -13.69 14.36 3.44
C ALA A 14 -12.91 13.06 3.63
N LEU A 15 -12.65 12.68 4.89
CA LEU A 15 -12.16 11.34 5.19
C LEU A 15 -13.29 10.34 4.96
N LYS A 16 -13.05 9.35 4.11
CA LYS A 16 -13.92 8.20 3.90
C LYS A 16 -13.15 6.94 4.27
N GLN A 17 -13.77 6.09 5.08
CA GLN A 17 -13.23 4.79 5.40
C GLN A 17 -13.56 3.81 4.28
N GLU A 18 -12.60 3.00 3.89
CA GLU A 18 -12.71 1.99 2.84
C GLU A 18 -12.00 0.72 3.29
N ASP A 19 -12.38 -0.40 2.67
CA ASP A 19 -11.67 -1.64 2.83
C ASP A 19 -10.35 -1.60 2.03
N ALA A 20 -9.29 -2.08 2.69
CA ALA A 20 -8.00 -2.35 2.10
C ALA A 20 -7.76 -3.86 2.12
N VAL A 21 -7.79 -4.45 0.93
CA VAL A 21 -7.59 -5.89 0.74
C VAL A 21 -6.11 -6.15 0.58
N VAL A 22 -5.53 -7.01 1.40
CA VAL A 22 -4.13 -7.39 1.28
C VAL A 22 -3.94 -8.29 0.07
N ILE A 23 -2.94 -7.95 -0.73
CA ILE A 23 -2.62 -8.61 -2.00
C ILE A 23 -1.17 -9.07 -2.01
N TYR A 24 -0.95 -10.21 -2.66
CA TYR A 24 0.35 -10.82 -2.86
C TYR A 24 0.52 -11.11 -4.35
N ASN A 25 1.59 -10.60 -4.94
CA ASN A 25 1.94 -10.88 -6.32
C ASN A 25 3.05 -11.94 -6.32
N VAL A 26 2.69 -13.18 -6.68
CA VAL A 26 3.58 -14.34 -6.65
C VAL A 26 4.73 -14.19 -7.64
N GLU A 27 4.46 -13.68 -8.84
CA GLU A 27 5.45 -13.53 -9.92
C GLU A 27 6.58 -12.55 -9.55
N SER A 28 6.24 -11.44 -8.89
CA SER A 28 7.21 -10.40 -8.52
C SER A 28 7.70 -10.49 -7.07
N GLY A 29 7.13 -11.37 -6.25
CA GLY A 29 7.41 -11.45 -4.80
C GLY A 29 6.98 -10.20 -4.00
N LYS A 30 6.24 -9.28 -4.62
CA LYS A 30 5.77 -8.04 -3.99
C LYS A 30 4.43 -8.27 -3.28
N ALA A 31 4.21 -7.53 -2.20
CA ALA A 31 2.99 -7.62 -1.40
C ALA A 31 2.59 -6.24 -0.89
N GLY A 32 1.30 -6.04 -0.66
CA GLY A 32 0.79 -4.77 -0.16
C GLY A 32 -0.72 -4.81 -0.09
N PHE A 33 -1.39 -3.74 -0.50
CA PHE A 33 -2.85 -3.67 -0.41
C PHE A 33 -3.49 -3.03 -1.64
N ASN A 34 -4.73 -3.44 -1.89
CA ASN A 34 -5.64 -2.83 -2.84
C ASN A 34 -6.70 -2.03 -2.09
N ALA A 35 -6.93 -0.78 -2.47
CA ALA A 35 -8.01 0.03 -1.96
C ALA A 35 -8.62 0.91 -3.05
N MET A 36 -9.92 1.21 -2.90
CA MET A 36 -10.57 2.22 -3.74
C MET A 36 -10.08 3.60 -3.32
N TYR A 37 -9.57 4.38 -4.27
CA TYR A 37 -9.26 5.79 -4.10
C TYR A 37 -10.07 6.61 -5.09
N GLN A 38 -10.96 7.46 -4.57
CA GLN A 38 -11.97 8.19 -5.32
C GLN A 38 -12.82 7.29 -6.23
N THR A 39 -12.44 7.11 -7.49
CA THR A 39 -13.16 6.34 -8.51
C THR A 39 -12.35 5.19 -9.11
N SER A 40 -11.12 4.96 -8.63
CA SER A 40 -10.23 3.92 -9.15
C SER A 40 -9.70 3.03 -8.05
N TRP A 41 -9.50 1.75 -8.37
CA TRP A 41 -8.80 0.81 -7.52
C TRP A 41 -7.31 1.01 -7.68
N TYR A 42 -6.59 1.08 -6.56
CA TYR A 42 -5.15 1.21 -6.51
C TYR A 42 -4.56 0.05 -5.73
N HIS A 43 -3.64 -0.65 -6.35
CA HIS A 43 -2.78 -1.66 -5.75
C HIS A 43 -1.44 -1.01 -5.45
N LEU A 44 -1.08 -0.96 -4.17
CA LEU A 44 0.25 -0.56 -3.71
C LEU A 44 1.02 -1.83 -3.41
N LEU A 45 2.11 -2.06 -4.15
CA LEU A 45 2.92 -3.27 -4.07
C LEU A 45 4.31 -2.91 -3.54
N PHE A 46 4.65 -3.48 -2.38
CA PHE A 46 5.92 -3.28 -1.69
C PHE A 46 6.82 -4.51 -1.87
N ASP A 47 8.11 -4.28 -2.11
CA ASP A 47 9.12 -5.32 -2.02
C ASP A 47 9.41 -5.67 -0.53
N ASN A 48 10.24 -6.69 -0.27
CA ASN A 48 10.54 -7.10 1.11
C ASN A 48 11.14 -5.94 1.93
N THR A 49 12.11 -5.22 1.36
CA THR A 49 12.76 -4.08 2.01
C THR A 49 11.77 -3.00 2.41
N THR A 50 10.82 -2.67 1.53
CA THR A 50 9.80 -1.64 1.78
C THR A 50 8.77 -2.10 2.78
N ARG A 51 8.44 -3.40 2.85
CA ARG A 51 7.59 -3.95 3.92
C ARG A 51 8.26 -3.89 5.28
N ALA A 52 9.54 -4.24 5.36
CA ALA A 52 10.32 -4.08 6.58
C ALA A 52 10.39 -2.61 7.02
N ALA A 53 10.60 -1.70 6.06
CA ALA A 53 10.57 -0.26 6.29
C ALA A 53 9.18 0.24 6.73
N PHE A 54 8.09 -0.26 6.15
CA PHE A 54 6.73 0.06 6.56
C PHE A 54 6.46 -0.38 8.01
N SER A 55 6.90 -1.58 8.39
CA SER A 55 6.82 -2.07 9.77
C SER A 55 7.62 -1.18 10.73
N ALA A 56 8.86 -0.81 10.36
CA ALA A 56 9.72 0.07 11.16
C ALA A 56 9.12 1.49 11.31
N ALA A 57 8.64 2.07 10.21
CA ALA A 57 7.97 3.38 10.18
C ALA A 57 6.71 3.37 11.06
N SER A 58 5.93 2.28 11.00
CA SER A 58 4.73 2.11 11.83
C SER A 58 5.08 2.01 13.31
N ALA A 59 6.12 1.25 13.68
CA ALA A 59 6.60 1.17 15.06
C ALA A 59 7.09 2.53 15.57
N GLN A 60 7.81 3.28 14.73
CA GLN A 60 8.28 4.63 15.08
C GLN A 60 7.12 5.61 15.28
N TYR A 61 6.11 5.57 14.40
CA TYR A 61 4.88 6.34 14.55
C TYR A 61 4.14 6.05 15.85
N LEU A 62 3.97 4.77 16.19
CA LEU A 62 3.29 4.37 17.43
C LEU A 62 4.06 4.88 18.66
N SER A 63 5.39 4.75 18.66
CA SER A 63 6.26 5.31 19.70
C SER A 63 6.15 6.83 19.82
N ASP A 64 6.20 7.56 18.70
CA ASP A 64 6.06 9.03 18.70
C ASP A 64 4.68 9.49 19.15
N PHE A 65 3.63 8.72 18.82
CA PHE A 65 2.27 8.95 19.30
C PHE A 65 2.21 8.83 20.81
N GLU A 66 2.74 7.74 21.38
CA GLU A 66 2.72 7.48 22.84
C GLU A 66 3.54 8.51 23.61
N GLN A 67 4.69 8.90 23.08
CA GLN A 67 5.57 9.92 23.65
C GLN A 67 5.09 11.35 23.38
N LYS A 68 3.94 11.53 22.69
CA LYS A 68 3.37 12.83 22.31
C LYS A 68 4.35 13.74 21.56
N LYS A 69 5.25 13.13 20.77
CA LYS A 69 6.26 13.82 19.96
C LYS A 69 5.74 14.30 18.60
N LEU A 70 4.54 13.87 18.22
CA LEU A 70 3.91 14.26 16.96
C LEU A 70 3.59 15.76 16.93
N ASP A 71 4.34 16.51 16.12
CA ASP A 71 4.12 17.94 15.92
C ASP A 71 3.22 18.23 14.73
N ARG A 72 2.17 19.05 14.96
CA ARG A 72 1.23 19.54 13.95
C ARG A 72 1.83 20.60 13.03
N LYS A 73 2.86 21.32 13.49
CA LYS A 73 3.51 22.40 12.74
C LYS A 73 4.56 21.89 11.76
N ASN A 74 4.95 20.62 11.87
CA ASN A 74 5.90 20.02 10.95
C ASN A 74 5.24 19.80 9.57
N LYS A 75 5.57 20.68 8.62
CA LYS A 75 5.05 20.64 7.24
C LYS A 75 5.51 19.43 6.42
N LYS A 76 6.47 18.64 6.91
CA LYS A 76 7.03 17.45 6.25
C LYS A 76 6.73 16.18 7.04
N SER A 77 5.74 16.20 7.94
CA SER A 77 5.37 15.04 8.75
C SER A 77 4.93 13.84 7.91
N TYR A 78 4.41 14.05 6.70
CA TYR A 78 3.96 13.01 5.77
C TYR A 78 5.08 12.09 5.24
N ARG A 79 6.35 12.46 5.41
CA ARG A 79 7.53 11.68 4.95
C ARG A 79 8.60 11.50 6.03
N ILE A 80 8.26 11.78 7.28
CA ILE A 80 9.24 11.82 8.38
C ILE A 80 9.86 10.44 8.67
N TYR A 81 9.15 9.35 8.32
CA TYR A 81 9.61 7.97 8.52
C TYR A 81 10.29 7.38 7.29
N GLY A 82 10.54 8.21 6.27
CA GLY A 82 11.28 7.84 5.08
C GLY A 82 10.43 7.74 3.83
N GLU A 83 11.14 7.43 2.74
CA GLU A 83 10.64 7.32 1.39
C GLU A 83 11.26 6.06 0.78
N TYR A 84 10.43 5.20 0.19
CA TYR A 84 10.80 3.86 -0.22
C TYR A 84 10.15 3.49 -1.55
N PRO A 85 10.75 2.61 -2.36
CA PRO A 85 10.19 2.25 -3.65
C PRO A 85 8.86 1.50 -3.51
N VAL A 86 7.88 1.87 -4.33
CA VAL A 86 6.59 1.20 -4.45
C VAL A 86 6.22 1.04 -5.92
N THR A 87 5.65 -0.11 -6.26
CA THR A 87 4.96 -0.26 -7.54
C THR A 87 3.48 0.02 -7.32
N ILE A 88 2.94 0.99 -8.03
CA ILE A 88 1.51 1.25 -8.06
C ILE A 88 0.90 0.70 -9.34
N GLN A 89 -0.24 0.04 -9.19
CA GLN A 89 -1.07 -0.40 -10.30
C GLN A 89 -2.47 0.12 -10.08
N TRP A 90 -3.13 0.62 -11.11
CA TRP A 90 -4.48 1.15 -10.96
C TRP A 90 -5.38 0.84 -12.13
N GLY A 91 -6.67 0.91 -11.86
CA GLY A 91 -7.70 0.82 -12.87
C GLY A 91 -9.10 1.01 -12.30
N THR A 92 -10.06 1.15 -13.21
CA THR A 92 -11.46 1.37 -12.85
C THR A 92 -12.18 0.09 -12.42
N ILE A 93 -11.61 -1.07 -12.75
CA ILE A 93 -12.12 -2.40 -12.39
C ILE A 93 -11.03 -3.13 -11.59
N PRO A 94 -11.34 -3.79 -10.45
CA PRO A 94 -10.32 -4.40 -9.57
C PRO A 94 -9.33 -5.34 -10.27
N ARG A 95 -9.79 -6.05 -11.31
CA ARG A 95 -9.00 -7.03 -12.08
C ARG A 95 -8.38 -6.46 -13.36
N MET A 96 -8.65 -5.21 -13.71
CA MET A 96 -8.07 -4.56 -14.88
C MET A 96 -7.10 -3.47 -14.45
N THR A 97 -5.83 -3.70 -14.69
CA THR A 97 -4.78 -2.71 -14.48
C THR A 97 -4.64 -1.86 -15.74
N SER A 98 -5.21 -0.66 -15.76
CA SER A 98 -5.11 0.31 -16.87
C SER A 98 -3.90 1.24 -16.75
N GLY A 99 -3.21 1.22 -15.60
CA GLY A 99 -1.94 1.90 -15.42
C GLY A 99 -1.02 1.23 -14.42
N THR A 100 0.27 1.45 -14.61
CA THR A 100 1.34 0.92 -13.75
C THR A 100 2.45 1.95 -13.69
N ALA A 101 3.02 2.16 -12.50
CA ALA A 101 4.17 3.02 -12.31
C ALA A 101 5.02 2.51 -11.15
N ASP A 102 6.34 2.56 -11.32
CA ASP A 102 7.28 2.45 -10.22
C ASP A 102 7.60 3.86 -9.72
N THR A 103 7.45 4.07 -8.42
CA THR A 103 7.61 5.37 -7.77
C THR A 103 8.02 5.17 -6.32
N ASP A 104 7.90 6.21 -5.51
CA ASP A 104 8.22 6.16 -4.09
C ASP A 104 6.97 6.40 -3.23
N VAL A 105 6.86 5.60 -2.17
CA VAL A 105 5.90 5.77 -1.09
C VAL A 105 6.58 6.51 0.06
N GLN A 106 5.88 7.50 0.58
CA GLN A 106 6.31 8.29 1.73
C GLN A 106 5.51 7.87 2.96
N PHE A 107 6.23 7.49 4.01
CA PHE A 107 5.64 7.12 5.29
C PHE A 107 5.78 8.25 6.30
N GLY A 108 4.70 8.53 7.01
CA GLY A 108 4.65 9.65 7.92
C GLY A 108 3.42 9.68 8.79
N TYR A 109 3.08 10.89 9.24
CA TYR A 109 1.83 11.15 9.91
C TYR A 109 1.22 12.47 9.45
N GLU A 110 -0.10 12.56 9.55
CA GLU A 110 -0.85 13.79 9.34
C GLU A 110 -1.95 13.95 10.37
N PHE A 111 -2.22 15.20 10.74
CA PHE A 111 -3.33 15.51 11.64
C PHE A 111 -4.60 15.86 10.86
N LYS A 112 -5.64 15.05 11.03
CA LYS A 112 -6.98 15.34 10.50
C LYS A 112 -7.93 15.63 11.65
N LYS A 113 -8.55 16.82 11.62
CA LYS A 113 -9.45 17.32 12.69
C LYS A 113 -8.87 17.11 14.11
N LYS A 114 -7.57 17.39 14.29
CA LYS A 114 -6.80 17.27 15.55
C LYS A 114 -6.34 15.86 15.95
N ALA A 115 -6.83 14.80 15.31
CA ALA A 115 -6.34 13.45 15.55
C ALA A 115 -5.15 13.15 14.61
N PRO A 116 -4.03 12.60 15.10
CA PRO A 116 -2.96 12.12 14.24
C PRO A 116 -3.33 10.77 13.63
N TYR A 117 -3.04 10.65 12.34
CA TYR A 117 -3.15 9.41 11.56
C TYR A 117 -1.79 9.10 10.98
N PHE A 118 -1.45 7.82 10.88
CA PHE A 118 -0.35 7.37 10.05
C PHE A 118 -0.70 7.67 8.59
N SER A 119 0.22 8.26 7.83
CA SER A 119 -0.01 8.62 6.44
C SER A 119 0.86 7.79 5.51
N ILE A 120 0.23 7.22 4.48
CA ILE A 120 0.90 6.71 3.29
C ILE A 120 0.60 7.70 2.17
N THR A 121 1.64 8.35 1.67
CA THR A 121 1.52 9.30 0.55
C THR A 121 2.29 8.77 -0.65
N VAL A 122 1.64 8.76 -1.82
CA VAL A 122 2.28 8.46 -3.10
C VAL A 122 1.98 9.63 -4.04
N TRP A 123 3.02 10.25 -4.58
CA TRP A 123 2.88 11.35 -5.51
C TRP A 123 2.54 10.86 -6.93
N PRO A 124 1.96 11.72 -7.78
CA PRO A 124 1.67 11.36 -9.16
C PRO A 124 2.90 10.85 -9.89
N ALA A 125 2.81 9.63 -10.41
CA ALA A 125 3.85 8.97 -11.18
C ALA A 125 3.41 8.79 -12.63
N ALA A 126 4.37 8.80 -13.55
CA ALA A 126 4.10 8.60 -14.98
C ALA A 126 3.59 7.17 -15.22
N ASN A 127 2.51 7.05 -15.99
CA ASN A 127 1.94 5.77 -16.33
C ASN A 127 2.76 5.09 -17.42
N GLN A 128 3.39 3.95 -17.10
CA GLN A 128 4.13 3.18 -18.07
C GLN A 128 3.24 2.73 -19.24
N LYS A 129 1.97 2.39 -18.98
CA LYS A 129 1.01 2.03 -20.03
C LYS A 129 0.56 3.21 -20.91
N TYR A 130 0.80 4.46 -20.50
CA TYR A 130 0.60 5.60 -21.39
C TYR A 130 1.82 5.78 -22.30
N ILE A 131 3.02 5.64 -21.74
CA ILE A 131 4.28 5.69 -22.48
C ILE A 131 4.31 4.59 -23.55
N ASP A 132 3.87 3.38 -23.21
CA ASP A 132 3.84 2.24 -24.12
C ASP A 132 2.68 2.30 -25.14
N GLY A 133 1.78 3.28 -25.02
CA GLY A 133 0.67 3.54 -25.96
C GLY A 133 -0.75 3.00 -25.65
N PRO A 134 -1.00 1.99 -24.79
CA PRO A 134 -2.36 1.44 -24.62
C PRO A 134 -3.26 2.21 -23.65
N SER A 135 -2.76 3.20 -22.90
CA SER A 135 -3.55 3.95 -21.91
C SER A 135 -3.68 5.42 -22.28
N ALA A 136 -4.86 6.00 -22.07
CA ALA A 136 -5.10 7.44 -22.25
C ALA A 136 -4.77 8.29 -20.99
N VAL A 137 -4.34 7.65 -19.91
CA VAL A 137 -4.09 8.30 -18.62
C VAL A 137 -2.58 8.50 -18.41
N GLU A 138 -2.11 9.74 -18.48
CA GLU A 138 -0.68 10.08 -18.43
C GLU A 138 -0.03 9.79 -17.06
N LYS A 139 -0.73 10.06 -15.96
CA LYS A 139 -0.19 9.98 -14.59
C LYS A 139 -1.20 9.41 -13.60
N SER A 140 -0.71 8.80 -12.52
CA SER A 140 -1.54 8.42 -11.38
C SER A 140 -2.06 9.64 -10.62
N SER A 141 -3.14 9.47 -9.85
CA SER A 141 -3.58 10.48 -8.89
C SER A 141 -2.63 10.56 -7.69
N THR A 142 -2.57 11.71 -7.01
CA THR A 142 -1.93 11.78 -5.69
C THR A 142 -2.73 10.93 -4.70
N LEU A 143 -2.07 9.93 -4.11
CA LEU A 143 -2.68 9.01 -3.17
C LEU A 143 -2.33 9.45 -1.74
N HIS A 144 -3.34 9.60 -0.91
CA HIS A 144 -3.18 9.84 0.51
C HIS A 144 -4.06 8.88 1.30
N PHE A 145 -3.45 7.84 1.85
CA PHE A 145 -4.11 6.93 2.76
C PHE A 145 -3.75 7.26 4.20
N TYR A 146 -4.73 7.16 5.08
CA TYR A 146 -4.61 7.47 6.50
C TYR A 146 -5.06 6.29 7.32
N MET A 147 -4.31 5.97 8.38
CA MET A 147 -4.61 4.87 9.27
C MET A 147 -4.57 5.34 10.72
N THR A 148 -5.55 4.87 11.50
CA THR A 148 -5.48 4.93 12.96
C THR A 148 -4.41 3.97 13.48
N LYS A 149 -4.07 4.08 14.76
CA LYS A 149 -3.14 3.15 15.42
C LYS A 149 -3.54 1.68 15.26
N ALA A 150 -4.83 1.38 15.47
CA ALA A 150 -5.32 0.01 15.33
C ALA A 150 -5.20 -0.50 13.89
N GLN A 151 -5.55 0.35 12.92
CA GLN A 151 -5.51 -0.01 11.49
C GLN A 151 -4.07 -0.20 11.00
N VAL A 152 -3.11 0.63 11.42
CA VAL A 152 -1.71 0.47 11.00
C VAL A 152 -1.09 -0.78 11.63
N THR A 153 -1.36 -1.06 12.92
CA THR A 153 -0.93 -2.31 13.56
C THR A 153 -1.47 -3.53 12.83
N GLN A 154 -2.77 -3.51 12.49
CA GLN A 154 -3.40 -4.60 11.74
C GLN A 154 -2.79 -4.75 10.34
N MET A 155 -2.55 -3.65 9.63
CA MET A 155 -1.92 -3.69 8.30
C MET A 155 -0.51 -4.28 8.35
N VAL A 156 0.30 -3.88 9.34
CA VAL A 156 1.67 -4.42 9.53
C VAL A 156 1.63 -5.92 9.82
N GLU A 157 0.71 -6.38 10.68
CA GLU A 157 0.56 -7.81 10.97
C GLU A 157 0.20 -8.60 9.71
N LEU A 158 -0.78 -8.09 8.93
CA LEU A 158 -1.21 -8.74 7.70
C LEU A 158 -0.13 -8.76 6.62
N LEU A 159 0.77 -7.76 6.59
CA LEU A 159 1.90 -7.68 5.66
C LEU A 159 3.20 -8.31 6.19
N SER A 160 3.14 -9.00 7.34
CA SER A 160 4.30 -9.70 7.88
C SER A 160 4.69 -10.89 7.00
N ASP A 161 5.99 -11.19 6.95
CA ASP A 161 6.48 -12.33 6.15
C ASP A 161 5.87 -13.66 6.59
N ALA A 162 5.50 -13.81 7.87
CA ALA A 162 4.75 -14.97 8.37
C ALA A 162 3.36 -15.08 7.73
N LYS A 163 2.60 -13.98 7.65
CA LYS A 163 1.27 -13.96 7.03
C LYS A 163 1.30 -14.05 5.52
N ILE A 164 2.32 -13.49 4.89
CA ILE A 164 2.59 -13.69 3.46
C ILE A 164 2.85 -15.17 3.19
N SER A 165 3.74 -15.80 3.96
CA SER A 165 4.09 -17.21 3.77
C SER A 165 2.89 -18.13 3.99
N GLU A 166 2.08 -17.89 5.04
CA GLU A 166 0.83 -18.62 5.30
C GLU A 166 -0.16 -18.48 4.13
N ALA A 167 -0.30 -17.27 3.56
CA ALA A 167 -1.19 -17.03 2.43
C ALA A 167 -0.69 -17.63 1.11
N LEU A 168 0.63 -17.80 0.96
CA LEU A 168 1.27 -18.36 -0.24
C LEU A 168 1.48 -19.87 -0.19
N ALA A 169 1.47 -20.49 1.00
CA ALA A 169 1.65 -21.94 1.18
C ALA A 169 0.79 -22.81 0.22
N PRO A 170 -0.50 -22.51 -0.02
CA PRO A 170 -1.33 -23.30 -0.93
C PRO A 170 -0.91 -23.18 -2.41
N TYR A 171 -0.10 -22.20 -2.77
CA TYR A 171 0.35 -21.97 -4.15
C TYR A 171 1.77 -22.51 -4.37
N THR A 172 2.58 -22.63 -3.31
CA THR A 172 3.92 -23.25 -3.37
C THR A 172 3.89 -24.78 -3.32
N GLU A 173 2.90 -25.40 -2.65
CA GLU A 173 2.77 -26.87 -2.61
C GLU A 173 2.26 -27.48 -3.94
N ASN A 174 1.61 -26.68 -4.80
CA ASN A 174 1.06 -27.14 -6.07
C ASN A 174 2.06 -27.11 -7.26
N ASP A 175 3.22 -26.48 -7.09
CA ASP A 175 4.29 -26.50 -8.10
C ASP A 175 5.08 -27.82 -8.08
N ASP A 176 5.17 -28.50 -6.92
CA ASP A 176 5.85 -29.79 -6.79
C ASP A 176 5.02 -30.95 -7.38
N GLU A 177 3.68 -30.91 -7.31
CA GLU A 177 2.82 -31.96 -7.89
C GLU A 177 2.69 -31.88 -9.43
N ASN A 178 2.87 -30.70 -10.03
CA ASN A 178 2.82 -30.55 -11.49
C ASN A 178 4.17 -30.90 -12.16
N GLN A 179 5.31 -30.74 -11.48
CA GLN A 179 6.59 -31.18 -12.02
C GLN A 179 6.76 -32.71 -12.05
N GLN A 180 6.04 -33.45 -11.20
CA GLN A 180 6.06 -34.92 -11.20
C GLN A 180 5.18 -35.59 -12.28
N LYS A 181 4.31 -34.85 -12.96
CA LYS A 181 3.41 -35.40 -14.00
C LYS A 181 3.92 -35.27 -15.44
N ASP A 182 4.95 -34.45 -15.67
CA ASP A 182 5.55 -34.26 -16.99
C ASP A 182 6.79 -35.14 -17.24
N GLU A 183 7.18 -35.98 -16.27
CA GLU A 183 8.19 -37.04 -16.43
C GLU A 183 7.54 -38.43 -16.48
N TYR A 184 6.67 -38.70 -17.48
CA TYR A 184 6.28 -40.07 -17.87
C TYR A 184 5.98 -40.20 -19.36
#